data_AF-N9PW81-F1
#
_entry.id   AF-N9PW81-F1
#
_cell.length_a   1.000
_cell.length_b   1.000
_cell.length_c   1.000
_cell.angle_alpha   90.00
_cell.angle_beta   90.00
_cell.angle_gamma   90.00
#
_symmetry.space_group_name_H-M   'P 1'
#
loop_
_entity.id
_entity.type
_entity.pdbx_description
1 polymer ?
#
loop_
_entity_poly.entity_id
_entity_poly.type
_entity_poly.pdbx_seq_one_letter_code
_entity_poly.pdbx_strand_id
1 'polypeptide(L)'
;MFTDGKIKTYDSERGMGTLELIEVAQELSFKLQDLPLPEIEPKIGERLKFRIIPHQESMTLDNMVRLDIKVQDEFMPEVVALQSLAPTVSVPVRNSIFFSPTLWLALASAVGFMIFGEV
;
A
#
# COMPACT_ATOMS: atom_id res chain seq x y z
N MET A 1 5.18 17.14 5.18
CA MET A 1 5.63 15.74 5.44
C MET A 1 4.39 14.84 5.42
N PHE A 2 4.55 13.53 5.16
CA PHE A 2 3.43 12.59 5.37
C PHE A 2 3.35 12.22 6.85
N THR A 3 2.14 11.99 7.33
CA THR A 3 1.81 11.64 8.71
C THR A 3 0.90 10.41 8.69
N ASP A 4 1.12 9.51 9.66
CA ASP A 4 0.30 8.33 9.87
C ASP A 4 -0.73 8.60 10.98
N GLY A 5 -1.96 8.13 10.76
CA GLY A 5 -3.07 8.28 11.69
C GLY A 5 -3.98 7.05 11.71
N LYS A 6 -4.87 7.01 12.68
CA LYS A 6 -5.83 5.92 12.88
C LYS A 6 -7.23 6.48 13.05
N ILE A 7 -8.22 5.88 12.40
CA ILE A 7 -9.62 6.30 12.54
C ILE A 7 -10.09 6.00 13.97
N LYS A 8 -10.58 7.02 14.66
CA LYS A 8 -11.09 6.93 16.02
C LYS A 8 -12.61 6.79 16.03
N THR A 9 -13.31 7.59 15.23
CA THR A 9 -14.76 7.58 15.10
C THR A 9 -15.18 7.78 13.65
N TYR A 10 -16.33 7.23 13.30
CA TYR A 10 -16.97 7.45 12.00
C TYR A 10 -18.49 7.43 12.16
N ASP A 11 -19.15 8.43 11.59
CA ASP A 11 -20.60 8.58 11.53
C ASP A 11 -21.03 8.47 10.06
N SER A 12 -21.68 7.35 9.71
CA SER A 12 -22.11 7.07 8.34
C SER A 12 -23.29 7.93 7.89
N GLU A 13 -24.15 8.40 8.81
CA GLU A 13 -25.27 9.28 8.46
C GLU A 13 -24.76 10.66 8.02
N ARG A 14 -23.70 11.13 8.67
CA ARG A 14 -23.09 12.44 8.38
C ARG A 14 -21.95 12.36 7.37
N GLY A 15 -21.43 11.18 7.09
CA GLY A 15 -20.25 10.97 6.25
C GLY A 15 -19.00 11.68 6.80
N MET A 16 -18.91 11.81 8.13
CA MET A 16 -17.81 12.48 8.82
C MET A 16 -17.20 11.56 9.87
N GLY A 17 -15.92 11.72 10.12
CA GLY A 17 -15.23 10.99 11.16
C GLY A 17 -14.08 11.78 11.75
N THR A 18 -13.47 11.20 12.78
CA THR A 18 -12.28 11.75 13.42
C THR A 18 -11.18 10.70 13.38
N LEU A 19 -9.96 11.14 13.08
CA LEU A 19 -8.74 10.34 13.16
C LEU A 19 -7.79 10.91 14.21
N GLU A 20 -6.97 10.05 14.78
CA GLU A 20 -5.95 10.37 15.76
C GLU A 20 -4.57 10.17 15.13
N LEU A 21 -3.66 11.13 15.32
CA LEU A 21 -2.28 10.99 14.86
C LEU A 21 -1.53 9.98 15.74
N ILE A 22 -0.64 9.17 15.14
CA ILE A 22 0.08 8.13 15.90
C ILE A 22 1.17 8.75 16.78
N GLU A 23 1.83 9.81 16.31
CA GLU A 23 2.96 10.44 16.99
C GLU A 23 2.54 11.54 17.98
N VAL A 24 1.33 12.08 17.82
CA VAL A 24 0.81 13.20 18.61
C VAL A 24 -0.62 12.87 19.01
N ALA A 25 -1.00 13.07 20.27
CA ALA A 25 -2.40 12.90 20.73
C ALA A 25 -3.30 14.05 20.23
N GLN A 26 -3.32 14.25 18.91
CA GLN A 26 -4.11 15.26 18.22
C GLN A 26 -5.13 14.57 17.33
N GLU A 27 -6.36 15.06 17.42
CA GLU A 27 -7.49 14.60 16.64
C GLU A 27 -7.76 15.54 15.46
N LEU A 28 -8.02 14.97 14.30
CA LEU A 28 -8.37 15.69 13.07
C LEU A 28 -9.67 15.13 12.51
N SER A 29 -10.55 16.01 12.05
CA SER A 29 -11.78 15.61 11.37
C SER A 29 -11.51 15.34 9.89
N PHE A 30 -12.26 14.40 9.32
CA PHE A 30 -12.24 14.09 7.89
C PHE A 30 -13.67 13.88 7.38
N LYS A 31 -13.88 14.06 6.08
CA LYS A 31 -15.11 13.68 5.39
C LYS A 31 -14.85 12.42 4.57
N LEU A 32 -15.87 11.57 4.42
CA LEU A 32 -15.79 10.36 3.60
C LEU A 32 -15.36 10.68 2.15
N GLN A 33 -15.81 11.81 1.62
CA GLN A 33 -15.50 12.25 0.26
C GLN A 33 -14.02 12.59 0.04
N ASP A 34 -13.28 12.87 1.12
CA ASP A 34 -11.85 13.17 1.06
C ASP A 34 -11.00 11.88 1.08
N LEU A 35 -11.62 10.74 1.42
CA LEU A 35 -10.96 9.43 1.44
C LEU A 35 -10.98 8.78 0.05
N PRO A 36 -9.89 8.06 -0.32
CA PRO A 36 -9.93 7.20 -1.50
C PRO A 36 -10.93 6.07 -1.29
N LEU A 37 -11.63 5.69 -2.37
CA LEU A 37 -12.69 4.67 -2.35
C LEU A 37 -13.81 5.03 -1.35
N PRO A 38 -14.52 6.17 -1.57
CA PRO A 38 -15.59 6.61 -0.69
C PRO A 38 -16.79 5.64 -0.67
N GLU A 39 -16.87 4.70 -1.62
CA GLU A 39 -17.85 3.62 -1.63
C GLU A 39 -17.66 2.63 -0.48
N ILE A 40 -16.45 2.56 0.08
CA ILE A 40 -16.11 1.68 1.19
C ILE A 40 -16.12 2.51 2.47
N GLU A 41 -17.02 2.18 3.39
CA GLU A 41 -17.06 2.88 4.68
C GLU A 41 -15.74 2.71 5.47
N PRO A 42 -15.29 3.75 6.19
CA PRO A 42 -14.07 3.70 7.00
C PRO A 42 -14.32 2.90 8.28
N LYS A 43 -13.34 2.09 8.68
CA LYS A 43 -13.46 1.27 9.89
C LYS A 43 -12.78 1.93 11.08
N ILE A 44 -13.39 1.82 12.26
CA ILE A 44 -12.73 2.24 13.50
C ILE A 44 -11.45 1.44 13.66
N GLY A 45 -10.36 2.16 13.83
CA GLY A 45 -9.03 1.63 13.95
C GLY A 45 -8.27 1.39 12.65
N GLU A 46 -8.85 1.73 11.50
CA GLU A 46 -8.19 1.70 10.21
C GLU A 46 -7.03 2.72 10.16
N ARG A 47 -5.91 2.31 9.55
CA ARG A 47 -4.73 3.15 9.37
C ARG A 47 -4.80 3.95 8.09
N LEU A 48 -4.53 5.25 8.23
CA LEU A 48 -4.47 6.21 7.15
C LEU A 48 -3.09 6.85 7.10
N LYS A 49 -2.65 7.20 5.89
CA LYS A 49 -1.47 8.03 5.66
C LYS A 49 -1.85 9.23 4.82
N PHE A 50 -1.45 10.42 5.23
CA PHE A 50 -1.88 11.68 4.59
C PHE A 50 -0.87 12.79 4.82
N ARG A 51 -1.05 13.93 4.16
CA ARG A 51 -0.31 15.16 4.39
C ARG A 51 -1.21 16.15 5.10
N ILE A 52 -0.67 16.82 6.11
CA ILE A 52 -1.35 17.93 6.77
C ILE A 52 -0.88 19.21 6.09
N ILE A 53 -1.80 19.96 5.50
CA ILE A 53 -1.54 21.27 4.91
C ILE A 53 -2.13 22.33 5.86
N PRO A 54 -1.28 23.13 6.53
CA PRO A 54 -1.75 24.22 7.36
C PRO A 54 -2.26 25.37 6.47
N HIS A 55 -3.51 25.78 6.70
CA HIS A 55 -4.08 27.03 6.19
C HIS A 55 -4.16 28.07 7.32
N GLN A 56 -4.46 29.33 6.97
CA GLN A 56 -4.50 30.44 7.93
C GLN A 56 -5.51 30.21 9.07
N GLU A 57 -6.62 29.51 8.80
CA GLU A 57 -7.72 29.29 9.76
C GLU A 57 -8.11 27.80 9.93
N SER A 58 -7.49 26.88 9.17
CA SER A 58 -7.85 25.47 9.18
C SER A 58 -6.66 24.55 8.84
N MET A 59 -6.80 23.27 9.16
CA MET A 59 -5.91 22.23 8.66
C MET A 59 -6.66 21.40 7.63
N THR A 60 -6.03 21.18 6.47
CA THR A 60 -6.56 20.32 5.43
C THR A 60 -5.74 19.05 5.33
N LEU A 61 -6.42 17.93 5.16
CA LEU A 61 -5.80 16.65 4.89
C LEU A 61 -5.71 16.48 3.37
N ASP A 62 -4.52 16.24 2.87
CA ASP A 62 -4.25 16.06 1.45
C ASP A 62 -3.55 14.71 1.20
N ASN A 63 -3.67 14.18 -0.02
CA ASN A 63 -3.06 12.91 -0.43
C ASN A 63 -3.34 11.76 0.57
N MET A 64 -4.61 11.57 0.95
CA MET A 64 -5.02 10.51 1.87
C MET A 64 -4.94 9.13 1.21
N VAL A 65 -4.39 8.16 1.93
CA VAL A 65 -4.24 6.76 1.51
C VAL A 65 -4.70 5.83 2.63
N ARG A 66 -5.51 4.84 2.28
CA ARG A 66 -6.00 3.80 3.19
C ARG A 66 -5.02 2.61 3.17
N LEU A 67 -4.40 2.31 4.32
CA LEU A 67 -3.31 1.33 4.40
C LEU A 67 -3.82 -0.11 4.59
N ASP A 68 -5.04 -0.26 5.13
CA ASP A 68 -5.58 -1.57 5.52
C ASP A 68 -6.63 -2.12 4.52
N ILE A 69 -6.93 -1.38 3.45
CA ILE A 69 -7.74 -1.95 2.35
C ILE A 69 -6.86 -2.86 1.51
N LYS A 70 -7.23 -4.14 1.48
CA LYS A 70 -6.82 -5.02 0.39
C LYS A 70 -7.68 -4.68 -0.81
N VAL A 71 -7.11 -3.96 -1.77
CA VAL A 71 -7.72 -3.84 -3.10
C VAL A 71 -7.71 -5.26 -3.66
N GLN A 72 -8.83 -5.95 -3.56
CA GLN A 72 -9.04 -7.11 -4.42
C GLN A 72 -9.08 -6.53 -5.83
N ASP A 73 -8.18 -7.00 -6.68
CA ASP A 73 -7.96 -6.61 -8.07
C ASP A 73 -9.16 -7.00 -8.98
N GLU A 74 -10.37 -6.97 -8.44
CA GLU A 74 -11.57 -7.62 -8.96
C GLU A 74 -12.53 -6.65 -9.67
N PHE A 75 -12.17 -5.38 -9.75
CA PHE A 75 -12.80 -4.44 -10.67
C PHE A 75 -11.94 -4.23 -11.91
N MET A 76 -11.56 -5.33 -12.56
CA MET A 76 -11.48 -5.28 -14.02
C MET A 76 -12.93 -5.15 -14.49
N PRO A 77 -13.38 -4.02 -15.06
CA PRO A 77 -14.58 -4.09 -15.86
C PRO A 77 -14.30 -5.19 -16.88
N GLU A 78 -15.12 -6.24 -16.86
CA GLU A 78 -15.17 -7.24 -17.91
C GLU A 78 -15.54 -6.47 -19.18
N VAL A 79 -14.53 -5.90 -19.84
CA VAL A 79 -14.65 -5.38 -21.17
C VAL A 79 -15.00 -6.61 -21.96
N VAL A 80 -16.29 -6.74 -22.29
CA VAL A 80 -16.83 -7.81 -23.12
C VAL A 80 -16.05 -7.78 -24.41
N ALA A 81 -14.94 -8.51 -24.43
CA ALA A 81 -14.12 -8.71 -25.60
C ALA A 81 -14.95 -9.61 -26.50
N LEU A 82 -15.64 -8.99 -27.45
CA LEU A 82 -16.09 -9.72 -28.63
C LEU A 82 -14.87 -10.47 -29.16
N GLN A 83 -15.01 -11.79 -29.21
CA GLN A 83 -13.99 -12.75 -29.57
C GLN A 83 -13.38 -12.38 -30.93
N SER A 84 -12.26 -11.65 -30.92
CA SER A 84 -11.39 -11.52 -32.07
C SER A 84 -10.32 -12.60 -31.93
N LEU A 85 -10.50 -13.66 -32.69
CA LEU A 85 -9.57 -14.77 -32.87
C LEU A 85 -8.16 -14.24 -33.21
N ALA A 86 -7.25 -14.26 -32.24
CA ALA A 86 -5.82 -14.13 -32.49
C ALA A 86 -5.04 -15.09 -31.57
N PRO A 87 -4.07 -15.85 -32.11
CA PRO A 87 -3.46 -16.96 -31.40
C PRO A 87 -2.51 -16.47 -30.29
N THR A 88 -2.62 -17.16 -29.16
CA THR A 88 -1.77 -17.08 -27.96
C THR A 88 -0.28 -17.16 -28.29
N VAL A 89 0.46 -16.09 -27.98
CA VAL A 89 1.90 -16.20 -27.65
C VAL A 89 2.21 -15.19 -26.54
N SER A 90 1.99 -15.59 -25.29
CA SER A 90 2.62 -14.93 -24.15
C SER A 90 3.96 -15.61 -23.86
N VAL A 91 5.01 -14.83 -24.08
CA VAL A 91 6.43 -15.14 -23.92
C VAL A 91 6.72 -15.54 -22.46
N PRO A 92 7.56 -16.56 -22.18
CA PRO A 92 7.97 -16.86 -20.82
C PRO A 92 8.77 -15.69 -20.25
N VAL A 93 8.22 -15.02 -19.23
CA VAL A 93 8.92 -13.98 -18.47
C VAL A 93 10.09 -14.63 -17.74
N ARG A 94 11.26 -14.29 -18.26
CA ARG A 94 12.58 -14.74 -17.85
C ARG A 94 12.99 -14.08 -16.52
N ASN A 95 13.31 -14.94 -15.55
CA ASN A 95 14.37 -14.77 -14.56
C ASN A 95 14.09 -13.87 -13.34
N SER A 96 13.35 -14.40 -12.36
CA SER A 96 13.58 -14.04 -10.96
C SER A 96 14.77 -14.86 -10.44
N ILE A 97 15.95 -14.23 -10.36
CA ILE A 97 17.07 -14.76 -9.57
C ILE A 97 16.60 -14.72 -8.11
N PHE A 98 16.03 -15.82 -7.65
CA PHE A 98 15.80 -16.03 -6.23
C PHE A 98 17.17 -16.10 -5.56
N PHE A 99 17.55 -15.03 -4.86
CA PHE A 99 18.64 -15.03 -3.90
C PHE A 99 18.28 -16.01 -2.78
N SER A 100 18.50 -17.30 -3.02
CA SER A 100 18.37 -18.31 -1.98
C SER A 100 19.60 -18.20 -1.05
N PRO A 101 19.40 -18.21 0.28
CA PRO A 101 20.49 -18.13 1.25
C PRO A 101 21.53 -19.26 1.09
N THR A 102 21.11 -20.40 0.55
CA THR A 102 21.96 -21.57 0.27
C THR A 102 22.96 -21.32 -0.86
N LEU A 103 22.56 -20.61 -1.92
CA LEU A 103 23.47 -20.30 -3.04
C LEU A 103 24.60 -19.35 -2.58
N TRP A 104 24.27 -18.41 -1.69
CA TRP A 104 25.23 -17.45 -1.15
C TRP A 104 26.26 -18.12 -0.23
N LEU A 105 25.82 -19.08 0.59
CA LEU A 105 26.72 -19.86 1.44
C LEU A 105 27.67 -20.75 0.62
N ALA A 106 27.17 -21.37 -0.46
CA ALA A 106 28.00 -22.14 -1.38
C ALA A 106 29.07 -21.27 -2.06
N LEU A 107 28.70 -20.08 -2.54
CA LEU A 107 29.64 -19.14 -3.15
C LEU A 107 30.73 -18.70 -2.14
N ALA A 108 30.35 -18.33 -0.92
CA ALA A 108 31.30 -17.93 0.13
C ALA A 108 32.27 -19.06 0.48
N SER A 109 31.78 -20.31 0.53
CA SER A 109 32.63 -21.47 0.79
C SER A 109 33.66 -21.73 -0.31
N ALA A 110 33.29 -21.61 -1.59
CA ALA A 110 34.19 -21.82 -2.72
C ALA A 110 35.29 -20.75 -2.77
N VAL A 111 34.95 -19.48 -2.52
CA VAL A 111 35.93 -18.39 -2.45
C VAL A 111 36.86 -18.56 -1.25
N GLY A 112 36.33 -18.94 -0.08
CA GLY A 112 37.15 -19.25 1.09
C GLY A 112 38.15 -20.39 0.83
N PHE A 113 37.74 -21.43 0.12
CA PHE A 113 38.61 -22.54 -0.26
C PHE A 113 39.69 -22.13 -1.29
N MET A 114 39.40 -21.25 -2.23
CA MET A 114 40.43 -20.75 -3.17
C MET A 114 41.47 -19.84 -2.49
N ILE A 115 41.08 -19.08 -1.45
CA ILE A 115 41.99 -18.15 -0.77
C ILE A 115 42.82 -18.83 0.33
N PHE A 116 42.23 -19.80 1.04
CA PHE A 116 42.87 -20.46 2.19
C PHE A 116 43.18 -21.95 1.99
N GLY A 117 42.69 -22.56 0.90
CA GLY A 117 42.86 -23.98 0.60
C GLY A 117 44.00 -24.27 -0.37
N GLU A 118 45.13 -23.58 -0.24
CA GLU A 118 46.40 -24.04 -0.78
C GLU A 118 47.26 -24.57 0.38
N VAL A 119 47.10 -25.87 0.66
CA VAL A 119 48.06 -26.72 1.38
C VAL A 119 48.30 -27.95 0.53
#